data_AF-A0A358KHQ1-F1
#
_entry.id   AF-A0A358KHQ1-F1
#
_cell.length_a   1.000
_cell.length_b   1.000
_cell.length_c   1.000
_cell.angle_alpha   90.00
_cell.angle_beta   90.00
_cell.angle_gamma   90.00
#
_symmetry.space_group_name_H-M   'P 1'
#
loop_
_entity.id
_entity.type
_entity.pdbx_description
1 polymer ?
#
loop_
_entity_poly.entity_id
_entity_poly.type
_entity_poly.pdbx_seq_one_letter_code
_entity_poly.pdbx_strand_id
1 'polypeptide(L)' 'IDVFEGVIANHPDANYLDVIYFNYGRCLYRTERKKVARQQFDLLVLEFPESKLATEAKRISDALVKAGF' A
#
# COMPACT_ATOMS: atom_id res chain seq x y z
N ILE A 1 8.97 -7.25 5.14
CA ILE A 1 8.67 -5.83 5.43
C ILE A 1 9.86 -5.01 4.96
N ASP A 2 11.04 -5.26 5.49
CA ASP A 2 12.30 -4.57 5.20
C ASP A 2 12.66 -4.55 3.70
N VAL A 3 12.37 -5.63 2.97
CA VAL A 3 12.59 -5.69 1.50
C VAL A 3 11.77 -4.63 0.76
N PHE A 4 10.52 -4.37 1.16
CA PHE A 4 9.69 -3.37 0.50
C PHE A 4 10.19 -1.95 0.78
N GLU A 5 10.57 -1.69 2.03
CA GLU A 5 11.12 -0.39 2.45
C GLU A 5 12.44 -0.10 1.72
N GLY A 6 13.30 -1.10 1.57
CA GLY A 6 14.55 -0.97 0.81
C GLY A 6 14.32 -0.68 -0.68
N VAL A 7 13.33 -1.31 -1.32
CA VAL A 7 13.01 -1.04 -2.74
C VAL A 7 12.47 0.38 -2.90
N ILE A 8 11.54 0.82 -2.03
CA ILE A 8 10.97 2.17 -2.08
C ILE A 8 12.06 3.24 -1.88
N ALA A 9 12.98 3.02 -0.93
CA ALA A 9 14.03 3.98 -0.63
C ALA A 9 15.10 4.07 -1.73
N ASN A 10 15.46 2.95 -2.35
CA ASN A 10 16.56 2.89 -3.33
C ASN A 10 16.10 3.10 -4.78
N HIS A 11 14.82 2.88 -5.07
CA HIS A 11 14.24 2.97 -6.42
C HIS A 11 12.89 3.72 -6.43
N PRO A 12 12.86 5.00 -6.02
CA PRO A 12 11.62 5.78 -5.87
C PRO A 12 10.94 6.15 -7.21
N ASP A 13 11.61 5.94 -8.33
CA ASP A 13 11.15 6.21 -9.70
C ASP A 13 10.80 4.93 -10.48
N ALA A 14 10.80 3.78 -9.81
CA ALA A 14 10.50 2.51 -10.46
C ALA A 14 9.03 2.44 -10.93
N ASN A 15 8.84 2.04 -12.19
CA ASN A 15 7.52 1.88 -12.82
C ASN A 15 6.60 0.82 -12.19
N TYR A 16 7.04 0.13 -11.14
CA TYR A 16 6.32 -0.95 -10.46
C TYR A 16 6.07 -0.66 -8.98
N LEU A 17 6.26 0.59 -8.53
CA LEU A 17 6.06 0.97 -7.14
C LEU A 17 4.62 0.79 -6.67
N ASP A 18 3.64 0.92 -7.55
CA ASP A 18 2.24 0.58 -7.24
C ASP A 18 2.10 -0.88 -6.77
N VAL A 19 2.73 -1.83 -7.45
CA VAL A 19 2.77 -3.25 -7.05
C VAL A 19 3.47 -3.43 -5.71
N ILE A 20 4.52 -2.65 -5.45
CA ILE A 20 5.28 -2.68 -4.19
C ILE A 20 4.42 -2.20 -3.03
N TYR A 21 3.81 -1.01 -3.13
CA TYR A 21 2.92 -0.48 -2.08
C TYR A 21 1.74 -1.44 -1.82
N PHE A 22 1.15 -2.02 -2.86
CA PHE A 22 0.02 -2.94 -2.71
C PHE A 22 0.42 -4.20 -1.93
N ASN A 23 1.51 -4.84 -2.32
CA ASN A 23 1.97 -6.07 -1.66
C ASN A 23 2.52 -5.79 -0.26
N TYR A 24 3.13 -4.63 -0.05
CA TYR A 24 3.56 -4.20 1.27
C TYR A 24 2.36 -4.03 2.21
N GLY A 25 1.34 -3.27 1.78
CA GLY A 25 0.08 -3.11 2.52
C GLY A 25 -0.58 -4.46 2.86
N ARG A 26 -0.65 -5.39 1.89
CA ARG A 26 -1.20 -6.74 2.11
C ARG A 26 -0.37 -7.56 3.12
N CYS A 27 0.95 -7.44 3.09
CA CYS A 27 1.82 -8.12 4.06
C CYS A 27 1.55 -7.57 5.47
N LEU A 28 1.55 -6.25 5.63
CA LEU A 28 1.25 -5.57 6.90
C LEU A 28 -0.12 -5.95 7.45
N TYR A 29 -1.14 -6.01 6.57
CA TYR A 29 -2.48 -6.41 6.95
C TYR A 29 -2.51 -7.83 7.55
N ARG A 30 -1.87 -8.79 6.87
CA ARG A 30 -1.79 -10.20 7.33
C ARG A 30 -0.97 -10.36 8.61
N THR A 31 -0.06 -9.44 8.89
CA THR A 31 0.74 -9.43 10.13
C THR A 31 0.13 -8.51 11.20
N GLU A 32 -1.18 -8.24 11.14
CA GLU A 32 -1.94 -7.43 12.11
C GLU A 32 -1.47 -5.97 12.27
N ARG A 33 -0.62 -5.46 11.38
CA ARG A 33 -0.16 -4.05 11.34
C ARG A 33 -1.13 -3.19 10.53
N LYS A 34 -2.42 -3.25 10.87
CA LYS A 34 -3.52 -2.71 10.06
C LYS A 34 -3.45 -1.19 9.82
N LYS A 35 -3.03 -0.40 10.82
CA LYS A 35 -2.85 1.06 10.65
C LYS A 35 -1.79 1.39 9.60
N VAL A 36 -0.66 0.70 9.64
CA VAL A 36 0.45 0.89 8.68
C VAL A 36 0.06 0.33 7.31
N ALA A 37 -0.68 -0.78 7.28
CA ALA A 37 -1.23 -1.33 6.05
C ALA A 37 -2.10 -0.30 5.31
N ARG A 38 -3.01 0.36 6.03
CA ARG A 38 -3.86 1.44 5.48
C ARG A 38 -3.00 2.52 4.83
N GLN A 39 -1.97 3.01 5.53
CA GLN A 39 -1.08 4.04 5.00
C GLN A 39 -0.44 3.64 3.66
N GLN A 40 -0.05 2.37 3.48
CA GLN A 40 0.51 1.92 2.19
C GLN A 40 -0.53 1.89 1.08
N PHE A 41 -1.77 1.50 1.38
CA PHE A 41 -2.86 1.55 0.41
C PHE A 41 -3.25 2.99 0.06
N ASP A 42 -3.28 3.89 1.05
CA ASP A 42 -3.52 5.33 0.84
C ASP A 42 -2.46 5.95 -0.07
N LEU A 43 -1.18 5.64 0.19
CA LEU A 43 -0.06 6.08 -0.64
C LEU A 43 -0.18 5.56 -2.08
N LEU A 44 -0.57 4.30 -2.28
CA LEU A 44 -0.78 3.78 -3.63
C LEU A 44 -1.87 4.56 -4.37
N VAL A 45 -2.99 4.82 -3.72
CA VAL A 45 -4.11 5.58 -4.33
C VAL A 45 -3.70 7.01 -4.66
N LEU A 46 -2.91 7.65 -3.80
CA LEU A 46 -2.44 9.01 -3.96
C LEU A 46 -1.41 9.14 -5.09
N GLU A 47 -0.39 8.29 -5.09
CA GLU A 47 0.77 8.39 -5.99
C GLU A 47 0.50 7.72 -7.35
N PHE A 48 -0.38 6.71 -7.40
CA PHE A 48 -0.68 5.93 -8.61
C PHE A 48 -2.19 5.84 -8.88
N PRO A 49 -2.92 6.95 -9.00
CA PRO A 49 -4.39 6.94 -9.15
C PRO A 49 -4.86 6.19 -10.40
N GLU A 50 -4.05 6.16 -11.46
CA GLU A 50 -4.33 5.46 -12.73
C GLU A 50 -3.97 3.97 -12.69
N SER A 51 -3.31 3.48 -11.62
CA SER A 51 -2.98 2.07 -11.49
C SER A 51 -4.26 1.24 -11.38
N LYS A 52 -4.28 0.09 -12.07
CA LYS A 52 -5.36 -0.89 -11.90
C LYS A 52 -5.48 -1.39 -10.45
N LEU A 53 -4.40 -1.26 -9.66
CA LEU A 53 -4.39 -1.62 -8.23
C LEU A 53 -4.99 -0.53 -7.34
N ALA A 54 -5.07 0.72 -7.79
CA ALA A 54 -5.57 1.84 -6.99
C ALA A 54 -7.03 1.67 -6.58
N THR A 55 -7.86 1.17 -7.49
CA THR A 55 -9.27 0.91 -7.18
C THR A 55 -9.41 -0.11 -6.05
N GLU A 56 -8.61 -1.17 -6.05
CA GLU A 56 -8.66 -2.20 -5.02
C GLU A 56 -8.01 -1.74 -3.70
N ALA A 57 -6.87 -1.05 -3.78
CA ALA A 57 -6.23 -0.43 -2.62
C ALA A 57 -7.19 0.52 -1.88
N LYS A 58 -7.95 1.34 -2.63
CA LYS A 58 -8.96 2.24 -2.06
C LYS A 58 -10.04 1.47 -1.30
N ARG A 59 -10.59 0.40 -1.87
CA ARG A 59 -11.60 -0.43 -1.18
C ARG A 59 -11.09 -1.00 0.14
N ILE A 60 -9.85 -1.49 0.15
CA ILE A 60 -9.22 -2.03 1.36
C ILE A 60 -8.98 -0.91 2.38
N SER A 61 -8.49 0.25 1.95
CA SER A 61 -8.31 1.41 2.83
C SER A 61 -9.63 1.86 3.45
N ASP A 62 -10.68 2.03 2.64
CA ASP A 62 -12.01 2.43 3.12
C ASP A 62 -12.57 1.42 4.15
N ALA A 63 -12.32 0.12 3.95
CA ALA A 63 -12.70 -0.92 4.90
C ALA A 63 -11.91 -0.81 6.22
N LEU A 64 -10.60 -0.53 6.15
CA LEU A 64 -9.75 -0.32 7.33
C LEU A 64 -10.16 0.93 8.12
N VAL A 65 -10.48 2.03 7.44
CA VAL A 65 -11.00 3.26 8.05
C VAL A 65 -12.30 2.97 8.81
N LYS A 66 -13.24 2.27 8.18
CA LYS A 66 -14.51 1.87 8.84
C LYS A 66 -14.29 0.98 10.06
N ALA A 67 -13.24 0.17 10.04
CA ALA A 67 -12.86 -0.68 11.17
C ALA A 67 -12.02 0.06 12.24
N GLY A 68 -11.78 1.36 12.09
CA GLY A 68 -11.07 2.19 13.07
C GLY A 68 -9.54 2.10 13.01
N PHE A 69 -8.99 1.58 11.92
CA PHE A 69 -7.54 1.51 11.67
C PHE A 69 -7.05 2.70 10.89
#